data_AF-A0A945T5V1-F1
#
_entry.id   AF-A0A945T5V1-F1
#
_cell.length_a   1.000
_cell.length_b   1.000
_cell.length_c   1.000
_cell.angle_alpha   90.00
_cell.angle_beta   90.00
_cell.angle_gamma   90.00
#
_symmetry.space_group_name_H-M   'P 1'
#
loop_
_entity.id
_entity.type
_entity.pdbx_description
1 polymer ?
#
loop_
_entity_poly.entity_id
_entity_poly.type
_entity_poly.pdbx_seq_one_letter_code
_entity_poly.pdbx_strand_id
1 'polypeptide(L)'
;LVQDYRSTYNDTRDWLRRQKDGEKKDESTVDWDDVVFEIDLLKSQEINLDYILELIFEHNKKIKNKDDLIDEVRRVIRASIGNRAKESLIIDFINQTNLDDIGDKASVMDAFYKFAQVKLKHEAEELIQTEALNQEEARRYIKASLKREYATENGTALNAALPKMSPLNPQYKTKKQTVFQKVSAFVEKFKRVGGQI
;
A
#
# COMPACT_ATOMS: atom_id res chain seq x y z
N LEU A 1 -19.63 1.18 -14.95
CA LEU A 1 -19.26 2.08 -16.06
C LEU A 1 -18.23 3.12 -15.62
N VAL A 2 -18.58 4.19 -14.87
CA VAL A 2 -17.59 5.24 -14.50
C VAL A 2 -16.41 4.70 -13.66
N GLN A 3 -16.67 3.80 -12.71
CA GLN A 3 -15.62 3.18 -11.89
C GLN A 3 -14.67 2.29 -12.71
N ASP A 4 -15.19 1.61 -13.74
CA ASP A 4 -14.40 0.73 -14.60
C ASP A 4 -13.41 1.55 -15.45
N TYR A 5 -13.85 2.69 -15.99
CA TYR A 5 -12.97 3.62 -16.70
C TYR A 5 -11.90 4.22 -15.78
N ARG A 6 -12.23 4.54 -14.52
CA ARG A 6 -11.25 5.00 -13.53
C ARG A 6 -10.21 3.93 -13.20
N SER A 7 -10.64 2.68 -13.04
CA SER A 7 -9.70 1.56 -12.82
C SER A 7 -8.74 1.44 -14.00
N THR A 8 -9.25 1.35 -15.23
CA THR A 8 -8.42 1.21 -16.44
C THR A 8 -7.45 2.38 -16.62
N TYR A 9 -7.90 3.61 -16.36
CA TYR A 9 -7.06 4.80 -16.42
C TYR A 9 -5.90 4.72 -15.41
N ASN A 10 -6.21 4.40 -14.16
CA ASN A 10 -5.21 4.30 -13.11
C ASN A 10 -4.25 3.11 -13.35
N ASP A 11 -4.74 1.99 -13.88
CA ASP A 11 -3.90 0.82 -14.25
C ASP A 11 -2.90 1.19 -15.35
N THR A 12 -3.36 1.90 -16.38
CA THR A 12 -2.51 2.40 -17.47
C THR A 12 -1.45 3.35 -16.96
N ARG A 13 -1.82 4.28 -16.07
CA ARG A 13 -0.90 5.23 -15.45
C ARG A 13 0.16 4.55 -14.58
N ASP A 14 -0.26 3.63 -13.71
CA ASP A 14 0.65 2.91 -12.81
C ASP A 14 1.59 1.97 -13.59
N TRP A 15 1.11 1.42 -14.72
CA TRP A 15 1.97 0.71 -15.67
C TRP A 15 3.01 1.65 -16.30
N LEU A 16 2.59 2.81 -16.82
CA LEU A 16 3.50 3.76 -17.46
C LEU A 16 4.54 4.32 -16.49
N ARG A 17 4.14 4.58 -15.23
CA ARG A 17 5.07 5.00 -14.17
C ARG A 17 6.14 3.94 -13.90
N ARG A 18 5.77 2.66 -13.81
CA ARG A 18 6.72 1.55 -13.63
C ARG A 18 7.67 1.36 -14.81
N GLN A 19 7.21 1.64 -16.04
CA GLN A 19 8.05 1.67 -17.24
C GLN A 19 9.11 2.79 -17.15
N LYS A 20 8.70 4.01 -16.77
CA LYS A 20 9.60 5.16 -16.59
C LYS A 20 10.59 4.97 -15.43
N ASP A 21 10.16 4.36 -14.33
CA ASP A 21 10.97 4.07 -13.13
C ASP A 21 11.95 2.88 -13.35
N GLY A 22 11.98 2.28 -14.54
CA GLY A 22 13.06 1.40 -14.99
C GLY A 22 12.87 -0.10 -14.76
N GLU A 23 11.70 -0.56 -14.31
CA GLU A 23 11.45 -2.00 -14.09
C GLU A 23 11.31 -2.80 -15.40
N LYS A 24 10.96 -2.13 -16.51
CA LYS A 24 10.88 -2.71 -17.86
C LYS A 24 11.16 -1.58 -18.86
N LYS A 25 12.37 -1.49 -19.37
CA LYS A 25 12.72 -0.58 -20.49
C LYS A 25 12.65 -1.24 -21.85
N ASP A 26 12.28 -2.52 -21.88
CA ASP A 26 12.19 -3.31 -23.10
C ASP A 26 10.76 -3.28 -23.65
N GLU A 27 10.65 -2.89 -24.93
CA GLU A 27 9.54 -3.15 -25.86
C GLU A 27 8.38 -2.15 -26.01
N SER A 28 8.50 -0.86 -25.66
CA SER A 28 7.52 0.13 -26.15
C SER A 28 8.07 0.98 -27.30
N THR A 29 7.59 0.73 -28.53
CA THR A 29 7.81 1.58 -29.72
C THR A 29 6.97 2.86 -29.74
N VAL A 30 6.16 3.08 -28.71
CA VAL A 30 5.27 4.23 -28.57
C VAL A 30 5.91 5.24 -27.64
N ASP A 31 6.05 6.49 -28.11
CA ASP A 31 6.48 7.63 -27.30
C ASP A 31 5.29 8.13 -26.46
N TRP A 32 5.46 8.13 -25.14
CA TRP A 32 4.45 8.51 -24.15
C TRP A 32 4.79 9.81 -23.43
N ASP A 33 5.84 10.52 -23.84
CA ASP A 33 6.26 11.75 -23.17
C ASP A 33 5.28 12.93 -23.41
N ASP A 34 4.50 12.88 -24.47
CA ASP A 34 3.45 13.87 -24.78
C ASP A 34 2.12 13.65 -24.04
N VAL A 35 2.00 12.56 -23.27
CA VAL A 35 0.77 12.24 -22.52
C VAL A 35 0.85 12.78 -21.09
N VAL A 36 0.11 13.85 -20.82
CA VAL A 36 -0.05 14.41 -19.47
C VAL A 36 -1.29 13.82 -18.80
N PHE A 37 -1.10 13.09 -17.70
CA PHE A 37 -2.20 12.59 -16.88
C PHE A 37 -2.73 13.73 -15.98
N GLU A 38 -4.02 14.06 -16.11
CA GLU A 38 -4.67 15.09 -15.29
C GLU A 38 -5.02 14.54 -13.89
N ILE A 39 -4.09 14.70 -12.95
CA ILE A 39 -4.18 14.13 -11.59
C ILE A 39 -5.18 14.92 -10.71
N ASP A 40 -5.31 16.23 -10.94
CA ASP A 40 -6.05 17.13 -10.05
C ASP A 40 -7.57 16.94 -10.14
N LEU A 41 -8.10 16.63 -11.33
CA LEU A 41 -9.51 16.29 -11.51
C LEU A 41 -9.87 15.00 -10.76
N LEU A 42 -8.99 14.01 -10.75
CA LEU A 42 -9.20 12.71 -10.08
C LEU A 42 -9.13 12.79 -8.54
N LYS A 43 -8.35 13.73 -7.99
CA LYS A 43 -8.29 13.95 -6.52
C LYS A 43 -9.59 14.51 -5.94
N SER A 44 -10.33 15.31 -6.70
CA SER A 44 -11.57 15.95 -6.25
C SER A 44 -12.72 14.98 -5.91
N GLN A 45 -12.61 13.71 -6.32
CA GLN A 45 -13.60 12.65 -6.10
C GLN A 45 -12.95 11.37 -5.56
N GLU A 46 -11.87 11.51 -4.78
CA GLU A 46 -11.13 10.37 -4.24
C GLU A 46 -12.04 9.53 -3.32
N ILE A 47 -12.09 8.22 -3.59
CA ILE A 47 -12.79 7.28 -2.73
C ILE A 47 -11.93 7.08 -1.49
N ASN A 48 -12.39 7.62 -0.37
CA ASN A 48 -11.71 7.52 0.93
C ASN A 48 -11.87 6.13 1.54
N LEU A 49 -10.97 5.78 2.46
CA LEU A 49 -11.00 4.49 3.15
C LEU A 49 -12.32 4.28 3.92
N ASP A 50 -12.83 5.34 4.55
CA ASP A 50 -14.08 5.29 5.32
C ASP A 50 -15.27 4.82 4.46
N TYR A 51 -15.35 5.30 3.21
CA TYR A 51 -16.39 4.87 2.27
C TYR A 51 -16.23 3.39 1.89
N ILE A 52 -14.99 2.91 1.71
CA ILE A 52 -14.73 1.50 1.40
C ILE A 52 -15.17 0.60 2.56
N LEU A 53 -14.88 1.01 3.80
CA LEU A 53 -15.29 0.28 5.00
C LEU A 53 -16.81 0.31 5.21
N GLU A 54 -17.45 1.43 4.91
CA GLU A 54 -18.91 1.54 4.89
C GLU A 54 -19.54 0.59 3.87
N LEU A 55 -18.98 0.54 2.65
CA LEU A 55 -19.44 -0.38 1.61
C LEU A 55 -19.33 -1.85 2.06
N ILE A 56 -18.23 -2.21 2.72
CA ILE A 56 -18.03 -3.55 3.31
C ILE A 56 -19.16 -3.89 4.29
N PHE A 57 -19.50 -2.96 5.18
CA PHE A 57 -20.59 -3.14 6.14
C PHE A 57 -21.93 -3.35 5.44
N GLU A 58 -22.30 -2.45 4.53
CA GLU A 58 -23.61 -2.47 3.87
C GLU A 58 -23.81 -3.69 2.99
N HIS A 59 -22.77 -4.07 2.24
CA HIS A 59 -22.83 -5.24 1.37
C HIS A 59 -22.90 -6.53 2.19
N ASN A 60 -22.14 -6.65 3.28
CA ASN A 60 -22.23 -7.82 4.17
C ASN A 60 -23.64 -7.98 4.78
N LYS A 61 -24.31 -6.88 5.16
CA LYS A 61 -25.69 -6.95 5.68
C LYS A 61 -26.73 -7.40 4.63
N LYS A 62 -26.49 -7.15 3.34
CA LYS A 62 -27.45 -7.42 2.26
C LYS A 62 -27.26 -8.80 1.61
N ILE A 63 -26.03 -9.12 1.21
CA ILE A 63 -25.75 -10.23 0.28
C ILE A 63 -25.08 -11.41 1.00
N LYS A 64 -24.45 -11.19 2.17
CA LYS A 64 -23.78 -12.23 3.01
C LYS A 64 -22.87 -13.21 2.24
N ASN A 65 -22.40 -12.82 1.06
CA ASN A 65 -21.42 -13.56 0.27
C ASN A 65 -20.09 -12.82 0.33
N LYS A 66 -19.06 -13.48 0.88
CA LYS A 66 -17.72 -12.87 1.00
C LYS A 66 -17.02 -12.74 -0.34
N ASP A 67 -17.24 -13.65 -1.29
CA ASP A 67 -16.56 -13.61 -2.58
C ASP A 67 -17.04 -12.43 -3.43
N ASP A 68 -18.37 -12.23 -3.50
CA ASP A 68 -18.98 -11.09 -4.19
C ASP A 68 -18.54 -9.76 -3.56
N LEU A 69 -18.49 -9.71 -2.21
CA LEU A 69 -18.00 -8.56 -1.47
C LEU A 69 -16.54 -8.23 -1.82
N ILE A 70 -15.67 -9.24 -1.87
CA ILE A 70 -14.25 -9.05 -2.21
C ILE A 70 -14.10 -8.51 -3.62
N ASP A 71 -14.87 -9.01 -4.58
CA ASP A 71 -14.80 -8.55 -5.97
C ASP A 71 -15.32 -7.12 -6.13
N GLU A 72 -16.37 -6.75 -5.41
CA GLU A 72 -16.85 -5.37 -5.38
C GLU A 72 -15.82 -4.43 -4.74
N VAL A 73 -15.28 -4.80 -3.58
CA VAL A 73 -14.28 -4.02 -2.85
C VAL A 73 -13.00 -3.84 -3.68
N ARG A 74 -12.53 -4.90 -4.36
CA ARG A 74 -11.40 -4.81 -5.31
C ARG A 74 -11.64 -3.77 -6.40
N ARG A 75 -12.83 -3.79 -7.02
CA ARG A 75 -13.19 -2.83 -8.07
C ARG A 75 -13.13 -1.40 -7.55
N VAL A 76 -13.68 -1.16 -6.34
CA VAL A 76 -13.71 0.16 -5.71
C VAL A 76 -12.31 0.63 -5.30
N ILE A 77 -11.48 -0.25 -4.73
CA ILE A 77 -10.10 0.07 -4.36
C ILE A 77 -9.25 0.41 -5.59
N ARG A 78 -9.40 -0.34 -6.69
CA ARG A 78 -8.64 -0.07 -7.92
C ARG A 78 -9.06 1.25 -8.56
N ALA A 79 -10.30 1.68 -8.42
CA ALA A 79 -10.70 3.01 -8.85
C ALA A 79 -10.15 4.13 -7.95
N SER A 80 -9.72 3.83 -6.72
CA SER A 80 -9.15 4.76 -5.75
C SER A 80 -7.62 4.84 -5.85
N ILE A 81 -7.08 5.98 -6.30
CA ILE A 81 -5.63 6.16 -6.50
C ILE A 81 -4.84 5.95 -5.20
N GLY A 82 -5.28 6.53 -4.07
CA GLY A 82 -4.54 6.48 -2.80
C GLY A 82 -4.67 5.17 -2.01
N ASN A 83 -5.62 4.30 -2.36
CA ASN A 83 -5.93 3.09 -1.59
C ASN A 83 -5.50 1.78 -2.25
N ARG A 84 -4.98 1.80 -3.48
CA ARG A 84 -4.50 0.59 -4.17
C ARG A 84 -3.50 -0.22 -3.35
N ALA A 85 -2.54 0.46 -2.71
CA ALA A 85 -1.54 -0.19 -1.86
C ALA A 85 -2.15 -0.92 -0.64
N LYS A 86 -3.40 -0.61 -0.28
CA LYS A 86 -4.15 -1.21 0.83
C LYS A 86 -5.03 -2.38 0.40
N GLU A 87 -5.10 -2.71 -0.90
CA GLU A 87 -5.95 -3.79 -1.43
C GLU A 87 -5.77 -5.09 -0.63
N SER A 88 -4.53 -5.55 -0.49
CA SER A 88 -4.22 -6.77 0.28
C SER A 88 -4.67 -6.68 1.73
N LEU A 89 -4.47 -5.55 2.39
CA LEU A 89 -4.83 -5.34 3.80
C LEU A 89 -6.35 -5.39 4.02
N ILE A 90 -7.11 -4.79 3.11
CA ILE A 90 -8.59 -4.75 3.19
C ILE A 90 -9.18 -6.13 2.86
N ILE A 91 -8.63 -6.83 1.87
CA ILE A 91 -9.05 -8.22 1.56
C ILE A 91 -8.75 -9.15 2.73
N ASP A 92 -7.55 -9.04 3.31
CA ASP A 92 -7.16 -9.79 4.50
C ASP A 92 -8.14 -9.56 5.66
N PHE A 93 -8.56 -8.31 5.86
CA PHE A 93 -9.55 -7.95 6.88
C PHE A 93 -10.90 -8.65 6.64
N ILE A 94 -11.44 -8.60 5.41
CA ILE A 94 -12.71 -9.26 5.04
C ILE A 94 -12.63 -10.78 5.26
N ASN A 95 -11.50 -11.40 4.91
CA ASN A 95 -11.31 -12.83 5.04
C ASN A 95 -11.17 -13.28 6.51
N GLN A 96 -10.36 -12.57 7.29
CA GLN A 96 -9.97 -12.97 8.65
C GLN A 96 -10.95 -12.48 9.73
N THR A 97 -11.89 -11.60 9.40
CA THR A 97 -12.86 -11.05 10.34
C THR A 97 -14.24 -11.66 10.12
N ASN A 98 -14.95 -11.92 11.22
CA ASN A 98 -16.37 -12.20 11.16
C ASN A 98 -17.16 -10.89 11.10
N LEU A 99 -17.58 -10.50 9.90
CA LEU A 99 -18.29 -9.24 9.66
C LEU A 99 -19.71 -9.24 10.26
N ASP A 100 -20.27 -10.41 10.57
CA ASP A 100 -21.60 -10.53 11.19
C ASP A 100 -21.60 -10.09 12.66
N ASP A 101 -20.44 -10.18 13.34
CA ASP A 101 -20.27 -9.73 14.73
C ASP A 101 -20.15 -8.21 14.85
N ILE A 102 -20.08 -7.50 13.71
CA ILE A 102 -19.95 -6.05 13.69
C ILE A 102 -21.34 -5.39 13.65
N GLY A 103 -21.63 -4.63 14.71
CA GLY A 103 -22.96 -4.06 14.95
C GLY A 103 -23.30 -2.86 14.08
N ASP A 104 -22.33 -1.97 13.84
CA ASP A 104 -22.53 -0.70 13.13
C ASP A 104 -21.30 -0.27 12.32
N LYS A 105 -21.47 0.81 11.54
CA LYS A 105 -20.45 1.39 10.66
C LYS A 105 -19.19 1.82 11.43
N ALA A 106 -19.35 2.43 12.60
CA ALA A 106 -18.22 2.89 13.42
C ALA A 106 -17.39 1.70 13.92
N SER A 107 -18.06 0.61 14.30
CA SER A 107 -17.42 -0.62 14.77
C SER A 107 -16.60 -1.31 13.68
N VAL A 108 -16.99 -1.20 12.39
CA VAL A 108 -16.17 -1.71 11.27
C VAL A 108 -14.86 -0.94 11.16
N MET A 109 -14.90 0.38 11.33
CA MET A 109 -13.70 1.21 11.30
C MET A 109 -12.73 0.83 12.43
N ASP A 110 -13.24 0.74 13.66
CA ASP A 110 -12.45 0.33 14.81
C ASP A 110 -11.86 -1.07 14.65
N ALA A 111 -12.64 -2.03 14.15
CA ALA A 111 -12.18 -3.38 13.87
C ALA A 111 -11.08 -3.39 12.82
N PHE A 112 -11.24 -2.63 11.72
CA PHE A 112 -10.25 -2.51 10.67
C PHE A 112 -8.93 -1.91 11.19
N TYR A 113 -8.97 -0.80 11.92
CA TYR A 113 -7.74 -0.18 12.43
C TYR A 113 -7.02 -1.07 13.46
N LYS A 114 -7.75 -1.77 14.33
CA LYS A 114 -7.16 -2.76 15.24
C LYS A 114 -6.48 -3.89 14.47
N PHE A 115 -7.17 -4.45 13.47
CA PHE A 115 -6.63 -5.48 12.60
C PHE A 115 -5.37 -5.00 11.86
N ALA A 116 -5.45 -3.82 11.27
CA ALA A 116 -4.37 -3.22 10.50
C ALA A 116 -3.14 -2.92 11.35
N GLN A 117 -3.30 -2.51 12.61
CA GLN A 117 -2.18 -2.32 13.54
C GLN A 117 -1.48 -3.63 13.91
N VAL A 118 -2.22 -4.72 14.05
CA VAL A 118 -1.64 -6.06 14.27
C VAL A 118 -0.85 -6.52 13.03
N LYS A 119 -1.44 -6.38 11.84
CA LYS A 119 -0.76 -6.68 10.56
C LYS A 119 0.48 -5.82 10.34
N LEU A 120 0.41 -4.52 10.66
CA LEU A 120 1.54 -3.59 10.56
C LEU A 120 2.74 -4.09 11.35
N LYS A 121 2.54 -4.49 12.62
CA LYS A 121 3.61 -5.03 13.48
C LYS A 121 4.19 -6.32 12.91
N HIS A 122 3.33 -7.24 12.48
CA HIS A 122 3.75 -8.53 11.92
C HIS A 122 4.58 -8.34 10.65
N GLU A 123 4.07 -7.59 9.67
CA GLU A 123 4.75 -7.38 8.39
C GLU A 123 6.03 -6.54 8.54
N ALA A 124 6.09 -5.62 9.51
CA ALA A 124 7.33 -4.90 9.82
C ALA A 124 8.42 -5.85 10.33
N GLU A 125 8.06 -6.75 11.24
CA GLU A 125 9.00 -7.75 11.77
C GLU A 125 9.46 -8.72 10.67
N GLU A 126 8.52 -9.20 9.85
CA GLU A 126 8.82 -10.06 8.70
C GLU A 126 9.77 -9.39 7.70
N LEU A 127 9.56 -8.09 7.40
CA LEU A 127 10.44 -7.32 6.52
C LEU A 127 11.84 -7.19 7.12
N ILE A 128 11.96 -6.91 8.42
CA ILE A 128 13.23 -6.79 9.13
C ILE A 128 13.99 -8.12 9.12
N GLN A 129 13.30 -9.23 9.38
CA GLN A 129 13.89 -10.56 9.41
C GLN A 129 14.31 -11.05 8.01
N THR A 130 13.41 -10.94 7.02
CA THR A 130 13.65 -11.40 5.65
C THR A 130 14.83 -10.68 5.00
N GLU A 131 14.97 -9.39 5.26
CA GLU A 131 16.07 -8.60 4.71
C GLU A 131 17.33 -8.60 5.58
N ALA A 132 17.29 -9.27 6.74
CA ALA A 132 18.34 -9.28 7.76
C ALA A 132 18.79 -7.86 8.16
N LEU A 133 17.83 -6.97 8.38
CA LEU A 133 18.08 -5.58 8.72
C LEU A 133 18.56 -5.42 10.17
N ASN A 134 19.21 -4.29 10.46
CA ASN A 134 19.45 -3.89 11.83
C ASN A 134 18.11 -3.55 12.51
N GLN A 135 17.67 -4.36 13.48
CA GLN A 135 16.33 -4.27 14.07
C GLN A 135 15.97 -2.87 14.60
N GLU A 136 16.83 -2.26 15.40
CA GLU A 136 16.53 -0.98 16.05
C GLU A 136 16.49 0.16 15.03
N GLU A 137 17.51 0.24 14.17
CA GLU A 137 17.61 1.27 13.14
C GLU A 137 16.51 1.13 12.06
N ALA A 138 16.15 -0.10 11.70
CA ALA A 138 15.06 -0.37 10.76
C ALA A 138 13.70 0.03 11.36
N ARG A 139 13.40 -0.33 12.61
CA ARG A 139 12.15 0.11 13.28
C ARG A 139 12.09 1.64 13.34
N ARG A 140 13.19 2.31 13.65
CA ARG A 140 13.27 3.78 13.67
C ARG A 140 13.02 4.38 12.29
N TYR A 141 13.63 3.83 11.25
CA TYR A 141 13.46 4.29 9.87
C TYR A 141 12.02 4.09 9.37
N ILE A 142 11.43 2.91 9.60
CA ILE A 142 10.05 2.59 9.21
C ILE A 142 9.07 3.51 9.94
N LYS A 143 9.23 3.69 11.27
CA LYS A 143 8.39 4.58 12.07
C LYS A 143 8.47 6.03 11.60
N ALA A 144 9.67 6.52 11.30
CA ALA A 144 9.86 7.87 10.76
C ALA A 144 9.20 8.02 9.37
N SER A 145 9.30 7.00 8.53
CA SER A 145 8.73 6.99 7.18
C SER A 145 7.19 6.95 7.21
N LEU A 146 6.60 6.13 8.09
CA LEU A 146 5.15 6.13 8.32
C LEU A 146 4.63 7.46 8.86
N LYS A 147 5.36 8.10 9.78
CA LYS A 147 5.01 9.44 10.29
C LYS A 147 5.06 10.51 9.19
N ARG A 148 5.98 10.37 8.22
CA ARG A 148 6.09 11.27 7.06
C ARG A 148 5.14 10.91 5.92
N GLU A 149 4.50 9.75 5.97
CA GLU A 149 3.71 9.15 4.90
C GLU A 149 4.50 8.77 3.63
N TYR A 150 5.84 8.84 3.66
CA TYR A 150 6.73 8.39 2.58
C TYR A 150 8.09 7.96 3.13
N ALA A 151 8.73 7.01 2.44
CA ALA A 151 10.11 6.61 2.69
C ALA A 151 11.09 7.51 1.93
N THR A 152 12.27 7.76 2.50
CA THR A 152 13.31 8.58 1.85
C THR A 152 14.66 7.87 1.85
N GLU A 153 15.37 7.95 0.73
CA GLU A 153 16.77 7.51 0.62
C GLU A 153 17.77 8.55 1.15
N ASN A 154 17.29 9.76 1.40
CA ASN A 154 18.12 10.88 1.85
C ASN A 154 18.49 10.72 3.32
N GLY A 155 19.71 11.18 3.64
CA GLY A 155 20.29 11.05 4.97
C GLY A 155 20.87 9.66 5.22
N THR A 156 21.03 9.32 6.50
CA THR A 156 21.75 8.11 6.93
C THR A 156 20.86 7.00 7.46
N ALA A 157 19.57 7.26 7.72
CA ALA A 157 18.67 6.32 8.38
C ALA A 157 18.49 5.02 7.60
N LEU A 158 18.28 5.09 6.28
CA LEU A 158 18.20 3.91 5.42
C LEU A 158 19.51 3.11 5.46
N ASN A 159 20.65 3.79 5.36
CA ASN A 159 21.95 3.11 5.39
C ASN A 159 22.22 2.45 6.76
N ALA A 160 21.77 3.06 7.86
CA ALA A 160 21.90 2.51 9.21
C ALA A 160 21.02 1.27 9.45
N ALA A 161 19.87 1.19 8.76
CA ALA A 161 18.98 0.04 8.81
C ALA A 161 19.53 -1.20 8.06
N LEU A 162 20.43 -1.00 7.09
CA LEU A 162 21.00 -2.12 6.33
C LEU A 162 21.88 -3.02 7.21
N PRO A 163 22.01 -4.32 6.86
CA PRO A 163 22.98 -5.20 7.50
C PRO A 163 24.40 -4.63 7.41
N LYS A 164 25.28 -5.09 8.32
CA LYS A 164 26.70 -4.72 8.26
C LYS A 164 27.33 -5.27 6.96
N MET A 165 27.57 -4.38 6.02
CA MET A 165 28.30 -4.67 4.78
C MET A 165 29.14 -3.46 4.39
N SER A 166 30.28 -3.71 3.74
CA SER A 166 31.10 -2.64 3.19
C SER A 166 30.32 -1.90 2.09
N PRO A 167 30.29 -0.56 2.08
CA PRO A 167 29.72 0.21 0.97
C PRO A 167 30.40 -0.07 -0.38
N LEU A 168 31.62 -0.61 -0.37
CA LEU A 168 32.36 -1.04 -1.55
C LEU A 168 31.93 -2.42 -2.07
N ASN A 169 31.08 -3.14 -1.32
CA ASN A 169 30.52 -4.40 -1.78
C ASN A 169 29.61 -4.13 -3.00
N PRO A 170 29.83 -4.79 -4.15
CA PRO A 170 28.98 -4.62 -5.33
C PRO A 170 27.48 -4.83 -5.07
N GLN A 171 27.14 -5.71 -4.12
CA GLN A 171 25.75 -6.02 -3.75
C GLN A 171 25.10 -4.94 -2.88
N TYR A 172 25.88 -4.02 -2.29
CA TYR A 172 25.36 -3.00 -1.37
C TYR A 172 24.30 -2.13 -2.03
N LYS A 173 24.58 -1.65 -3.26
CA LYS A 173 23.66 -0.77 -4.00
C LYS A 173 22.34 -1.48 -4.30
N THR A 174 22.41 -2.72 -4.78
CA THR A 174 21.22 -3.53 -5.08
C THR A 174 20.41 -3.80 -3.83
N LYS A 175 21.04 -4.23 -2.73
CA LYS A 175 20.38 -4.48 -1.45
C LYS A 175 19.71 -3.21 -0.92
N LYS A 176 20.40 -2.07 -0.98
CA LYS A 176 19.85 -0.77 -0.60
C LYS A 176 18.59 -0.43 -1.39
N GLN A 177 18.63 -0.57 -2.71
CA GLN A 177 17.49 -0.31 -3.58
C GLN A 177 16.30 -1.22 -3.26
N THR A 178 16.56 -2.52 -3.12
CA THR A 178 15.52 -3.51 -2.78
C THR A 178 14.86 -3.21 -1.43
N VAL A 179 15.65 -2.92 -0.40
CA VAL A 179 15.13 -2.56 0.93
C VAL A 179 14.33 -1.27 0.85
N PHE A 180 14.80 -0.25 0.12
CA PHE A 180 14.09 1.00 -0.07
C PHE A 180 12.72 0.79 -0.75
N GLN A 181 12.66 0.00 -1.81
CA GLN A 181 11.41 -0.33 -2.51
C GLN A 181 10.44 -1.07 -1.59
N LYS A 182 10.91 -2.06 -0.83
CA LYS A 182 10.09 -2.80 0.14
C LYS A 182 9.54 -1.91 1.25
N VAL A 183 10.38 -1.04 1.82
CA VAL A 183 9.92 -0.08 2.85
C VAL A 183 8.96 0.94 2.25
N SER A 184 9.18 1.41 1.03
CA SER A 184 8.27 2.34 0.35
C SER A 184 6.90 1.71 0.13
N ALA A 185 6.86 0.46 -0.36
CA ALA A 185 5.61 -0.29 -0.52
C ALA A 185 4.91 -0.53 0.82
N PHE A 186 5.67 -0.87 1.87
CA PHE A 186 5.16 -1.02 3.23
C PHE A 186 4.53 0.29 3.75
N VAL A 187 5.19 1.43 3.55
CA VAL A 187 4.66 2.74 3.95
C VAL A 187 3.39 3.08 3.19
N GLU A 188 3.33 2.85 1.88
CA GLU A 188 2.11 3.09 1.09
C GLU A 188 0.93 2.22 1.56
N LYS A 189 1.19 0.97 1.93
CA LYS A 189 0.20 0.04 2.50
C LYS A 189 -0.28 0.49 3.88
N PHE A 190 0.60 0.97 4.76
CA PHE A 190 0.26 1.22 6.17
C PHE A 190 0.17 2.71 6.58
N LYS A 191 0.43 3.67 5.68
CA LYS A 191 0.26 5.10 6.01
C LYS A 191 -1.16 5.38 6.50
N ARG A 192 -1.26 6.20 7.55
CA ARG A 192 -2.51 6.60 8.24
C ARG A 192 -3.24 5.49 9.02
N VAL A 193 -2.70 4.28 9.12
CA VAL A 193 -3.24 3.23 10.03
C VAL A 193 -3.01 3.58 11.51
N GLY A 194 -1.93 4.32 11.79
CA GLY A 194 -1.50 4.58 13.16
C GLY A 194 -0.90 3.34 13.84
N GLY A 195 -0.58 3.46 15.13
CA GLY A 195 0.01 2.37 15.93
C GLY A 195 1.51 2.49 16.15
N GLN A 196 2.04 1.56 16.94
CA GLN A 196 3.47 1.45 17.27
C GLN A 196 4.07 0.20 16.62
N ILE A 197 5.35 0.30 16.28
CA ILE A 197 6.20 -0.73 15.68
C ILE A 197 7.44 -0.86 16.55
#